data_AF-A0A382Q0P0-F1
#
_entry.id   AF-A0A382Q0P0-F1
#
_cell.length_a   1.000
_cell.length_b   1.000
_cell.length_c   1.000
_cell.angle_alpha   90.00
_cell.angle_beta   90.00
_cell.angle_gamma   90.00
#
_symmetry.space_group_name_H-M   'P 1'
#
loop_
_entity.id
_entity.type
_entity.pdbx_description
1 polymer ?
#
loop_
_entity_poly.entity_id
_entity_poly.type
_entity_poly.pdbx_seq_one_letter_code
_entity_poly.pdbx_strand_id
1 'polypeptide(L)'
;VILPDLRFGHGGEILIIGDGEQLNESINRCNGQLKQIGNTFVAEPVYLTGAFHPKILLKIGRDGALLLIGSGNMTNGGWGGNQELFAQWALEKEDPNSSKIISKVINSLMP
;
A
#
# COMPACT_ATOMS: atom_id res chain seq x y z
N VAL A 1 -5.55 11.23 -3.32
CA VAL A 1 -5.94 11.30 -1.89
C VAL A 1 -4.85 10.66 -1.05
N ILE A 2 -4.65 9.34 -1.11
CA ILE A 2 -3.68 8.63 -0.25
C ILE A 2 -2.22 9.02 -0.51
N LEU A 3 -1.79 9.20 -1.75
CA LEU A 3 -0.38 9.49 -2.05
C LEU A 3 0.11 10.84 -1.50
N PRO A 4 -0.66 11.94 -1.63
CA PRO A 4 -0.40 13.15 -0.86
C PRO A 4 -0.34 12.90 0.64
N ASP A 5 -1.30 12.19 1.23
CA ASP A 5 -1.38 11.97 2.69
C ASP A 5 -0.20 11.13 3.22
N LEU A 6 0.24 10.11 2.47
CA LEU A 6 1.43 9.32 2.76
C LEU A 6 2.71 10.16 2.67
N ARG A 7 2.77 11.13 1.74
CA ARG A 7 3.88 12.07 1.63
C ARG A 7 3.93 13.09 2.76
N PHE A 8 2.79 13.67 3.14
CA PHE A 8 2.73 14.66 4.22
C PHE A 8 3.14 14.06 5.58
N GLY A 9 3.09 12.72 5.73
CA GLY A 9 3.61 12.01 6.89
C GLY A 9 5.14 11.80 6.93
N HIS A 10 5.93 12.48 6.10
CA HIS A 10 7.40 12.30 5.97
C HIS A 10 7.85 10.87 5.60
N GLY A 11 7.01 10.09 4.91
CA GLY A 11 7.42 8.82 4.33
C GLY A 11 8.49 9.05 3.27
N GLY A 12 9.69 8.49 3.47
CA GLY A 12 10.82 8.67 2.56
C GLY A 12 10.58 7.97 1.22
N GLU A 13 10.26 6.69 1.28
CA GLU A 13 10.07 5.83 0.11
C GLU A 13 8.65 5.22 0.13
N ILE A 14 7.94 5.34 -0.99
CA ILE A 14 6.59 4.79 -1.14
C ILE A 14 6.64 3.75 -2.26
N LEU A 15 6.33 2.50 -1.91
CA LEU A 15 6.18 1.40 -2.86
C LEU A 15 4.70 1.00 -2.93
N ILE A 16 4.18 0.93 -4.14
CA ILE A 16 2.83 0.47 -4.45
C ILE A 16 2.97 -0.85 -5.18
N ILE A 17 2.39 -1.91 -4.63
CA ILE A 17 2.32 -3.21 -5.28
C ILE A 17 0.85 -3.46 -5.60
N GLY A 18 0.54 -3.78 -6.85
CA GLY A 18 -0.84 -3.94 -7.29
C GLY A 18 -0.99 -4.94 -8.42
N ASP A 19 -2.24 -5.32 -8.67
CA ASP A 19 -2.61 -6.13 -9.82
C ASP A 19 -2.12 -5.47 -11.12
N GLY A 20 -1.38 -6.23 -11.94
CA GLY A 20 -0.68 -5.70 -13.09
C GLY A 20 -1.60 -5.05 -14.13
N GLU A 21 -2.72 -5.70 -14.45
CA GLU A 21 -3.69 -5.15 -15.41
C GLU A 21 -4.37 -3.89 -14.87
N GLN A 22 -4.85 -3.93 -13.61
CA GLN A 22 -5.48 -2.76 -12.98
C GLN A 22 -4.53 -1.58 -12.78
N LEU A 23 -3.25 -1.86 -12.47
CA LEU A 23 -2.22 -0.83 -12.33
C LEU A 23 -1.92 -0.17 -13.68
N ASN A 24 -1.74 -0.96 -14.74
CA ASN A 24 -1.52 -0.44 -16.09
C ASN A 24 -2.69 0.43 -16.56
N GLU A 25 -3.94 -0.03 -16.35
CA GLU A 25 -5.12 0.77 -16.63
C GLU A 25 -5.13 2.08 -15.84
N SER A 26 -4.80 2.05 -14.55
CA SER A 26 -4.78 3.23 -13.68
C SER A 26 -3.71 4.24 -14.12
N ILE A 27 -2.54 3.77 -14.54
CA ILE A 27 -1.47 4.61 -15.10
C ILE A 27 -1.94 5.24 -16.42
N ASN A 28 -2.53 4.44 -17.31
CA ASN A 28 -3.02 4.91 -18.61
C ASN A 28 -4.15 5.94 -18.48
N ARG A 29 -5.06 5.78 -17.52
CA ARG A 29 -6.14 6.75 -17.23
C ARG A 29 -5.60 8.10 -16.77
N CYS A 30 -4.45 8.10 -16.11
CA CYS A 30 -3.80 9.31 -15.61
C CYS A 30 -2.69 9.81 -16.55
N ASN A 31 -2.58 9.27 -17.76
CA ASN A 31 -1.55 9.63 -18.74
C ASN A 31 -1.59 11.14 -19.04
N GLY A 32 -0.43 11.79 -18.97
CA GLY A 32 -0.29 13.26 -19.06
C GLY A 32 -0.53 14.04 -17.75
N GLN A 33 -1.12 13.43 -16.72
CA GLN A 33 -1.31 14.04 -15.38
C GLN A 33 -0.28 13.55 -14.36
N LEU A 34 0.31 12.37 -14.60
CA LEU A 34 1.30 11.74 -13.73
C LEU A 34 2.70 12.37 -13.90
N LYS A 35 2.88 13.60 -13.41
CA LYS A 35 4.21 14.24 -13.31
C LYS A 35 5.06 13.70 -12.14
N GLN A 36 4.55 12.72 -11.38
CA GLN A 36 5.11 12.29 -10.10
C GLN A 36 5.53 10.82 -10.01
N ILE A 37 5.16 9.96 -10.97
CA ILE A 37 5.62 8.55 -11.01
C ILE A 37 7.13 8.54 -11.26
N GLY A 38 7.88 7.78 -10.46
CA GLY A 38 9.36 7.70 -10.54
C GLY A 38 10.09 8.75 -9.70
N ASN A 39 9.43 9.84 -9.30
CA ASN A 39 9.99 10.86 -8.40
C ASN A 39 9.38 10.84 -6.99
N THR A 40 8.27 10.13 -6.79
CA THR A 40 7.42 10.23 -5.58
C THR A 40 7.07 8.89 -4.98
N PHE A 41 6.87 7.89 -5.84
CA PHE A 41 6.62 6.51 -5.45
C PHE A 41 7.07 5.61 -6.59
N VAL A 42 7.32 4.35 -6.25
CA VAL A 42 7.52 3.25 -7.18
C VAL A 42 6.23 2.45 -7.23
N ALA A 43 5.82 2.02 -8.42
CA ALA A 43 4.66 1.16 -8.61
C ALA A 43 5.11 -0.12 -9.33
N GLU A 44 4.93 -1.25 -8.66
CA GLU A 44 5.36 -2.56 -9.14
C GLU A 44 4.13 -3.44 -9.44
N PRO A 45 4.00 -3.92 -10.69
CA PRO A 45 2.90 -4.80 -11.07
C PRO A 45 3.15 -6.24 -10.62
N VAL A 46 2.08 -6.91 -10.20
CA VAL A 46 2.06 -8.36 -9.93
C VAL A 46 1.10 -9.03 -10.91
N TYR A 47 1.61 -10.01 -11.67
CA TYR A 47 0.84 -10.77 -12.65
C TYR A 47 0.61 -12.19 -12.16
N LEU A 48 -0.65 -12.58 -12.01
CA LEU A 48 -1.07 -13.89 -11.53
C LEU A 48 -2.22 -14.44 -12.38
N THR A 49 -2.49 -15.74 -12.25
CA THR A 49 -3.77 -16.28 -12.72
C THR A 49 -4.86 -15.84 -11.74
N GLY A 50 -5.77 -14.97 -12.18
CA GLY A 50 -6.72 -14.30 -11.29
C GLY A 50 -6.22 -12.92 -10.86
N ALA A 51 -6.78 -12.37 -9.79
CA ALA A 51 -6.47 -11.02 -9.33
C ALA A 51 -5.49 -11.00 -8.16
N PHE A 52 -4.51 -10.10 -8.19
CA PHE A 52 -3.76 -9.73 -6.99
C PHE A 52 -4.63 -8.78 -6.14
N HIS A 53 -5.41 -9.36 -5.22
CA HIS A 53 -6.46 -8.63 -4.49
C HIS A 53 -6.21 -8.27 -2.99
N PRO A 54 -4.97 -8.29 -2.44
CA PRO A 54 -4.72 -7.82 -1.07
C PRO A 54 -4.83 -6.30 -1.00
N LYS A 55 -5.27 -5.77 0.16
CA LYS A 55 -5.38 -4.33 0.41
C LYS A 55 -4.74 -4.05 1.75
N ILE A 56 -3.48 -3.66 1.68
CA ILE A 56 -2.60 -3.53 2.84
C ILE A 56 -1.93 -2.16 2.78
N LEU A 57 -1.88 -1.47 3.92
CA LEU A 57 -1.01 -0.33 4.13
C LEU A 57 -0.02 -0.67 5.24
N LEU A 58 1.26 -0.65 4.91
CA LEU A 58 2.35 -0.83 5.87
C LEU A 58 3.21 0.43 5.89
N LYS A 59 3.29 1.09 7.04
CA LYS A 59 4.20 2.21 7.29
C LYS A 59 5.25 1.76 8.28
N ILE A 60 6.53 1.91 7.96
CA ILE A 60 7.65 1.58 8.84
C ILE A 60 8.43 2.87 9.13
N GLY A 61 8.76 3.10 10.39
CA GLY A 61 9.50 4.26 10.85
C GLY A 61 10.50 3.92 11.94
N ARG A 62 11.12 4.96 12.52
CA ARG A 62 12.18 4.79 13.53
C ARG A 62 11.68 4.19 14.85
N ASP A 63 10.41 4.39 15.17
CA ASP A 63 9.81 4.02 16.45
C ASP A 63 8.88 2.80 16.35
N GLY A 64 8.78 2.20 15.17
CA GLY A 64 7.92 1.03 14.93
C GLY A 64 7.27 1.04 13.56
N ALA A 65 6.14 0.36 13.45
CA ALA A 65 5.36 0.26 12.23
C ALA A 65 3.86 0.35 12.48
N LEU A 66 3.12 0.73 11.44
CA LEU A 66 1.67 0.72 11.40
C LEU A 66 1.24 -0.19 10.24
N LEU A 67 0.48 -1.24 10.56
CA LEU A 67 -0.07 -2.16 9.58
C LEU A 67 -1.60 -2.03 9.56
N LEU A 68 -2.16 -1.82 8.37
CA LEU A 68 -3.59 -1.90 8.12
C LEU A 68 -3.86 -2.95 7.06
N ILE A 69 -4.87 -3.79 7.29
CA ILE A 69 -5.37 -4.77 6.32
C ILE A 69 -6.89 -4.61 6.25
N GLY A 70 -7.45 -4.50 5.05
CA GLY A 70 -8.89 -4.23 4.93
C GLY A 70 -9.48 -4.48 3.55
N SER A 71 -10.63 -3.85 3.30
CA SER A 71 -11.41 -3.99 2.06
C SER A 71 -11.26 -2.81 1.09
N GLY A 72 -10.70 -1.68 1.54
CA GLY A 72 -10.63 -0.46 0.73
C GLY A 72 -9.50 -0.45 -0.30
N ASN A 73 -9.88 -0.34 -1.58
CA ASN A 73 -8.94 -0.13 -2.69
C ASN A 73 -8.28 1.25 -2.60
N MET A 74 -7.05 1.42 -3.11
CA MET A 74 -6.33 2.70 -3.18
C MET A 74 -6.96 3.69 -4.18
N THR A 75 -8.15 4.17 -3.86
CA THR A 75 -9.03 5.05 -4.65
C THR A 75 -9.69 6.05 -3.71
N ASN A 76 -10.35 7.10 -4.25
CA ASN A 76 -11.13 8.02 -3.41
C ASN A 76 -12.26 7.30 -2.64
N GLY A 77 -12.95 6.36 -3.30
CA GLY A 77 -14.00 5.56 -2.66
C GLY A 77 -13.45 4.69 -1.53
N GLY A 78 -12.43 3.87 -1.80
CA GLY A 78 -11.89 2.94 -0.81
C GLY A 78 -11.19 3.59 0.40
N TRP A 79 -10.96 4.91 0.39
CA TRP A 79 -10.28 5.64 1.48
C TRP A 79 -11.11 6.79 2.06
N GLY A 80 -12.43 6.66 2.02
CA GLY A 80 -13.33 7.57 2.75
C GLY A 80 -14.71 7.72 2.13
N GLY A 81 -14.88 7.38 0.85
CA GLY A 81 -16.19 7.45 0.18
C GLY A 81 -17.08 6.23 0.39
N ASN A 82 -16.49 5.04 0.48
CA ASN A 82 -17.18 3.77 0.65
C ASN A 82 -17.20 3.34 2.12
N GLN A 83 -18.11 2.43 2.46
CA GLN A 83 -18.13 1.73 3.75
C GLN A 83 -17.13 0.58 3.73
N GLU A 84 -15.87 0.90 4.03
CA GLU A 84 -14.78 -0.08 4.08
C GLU A 84 -14.43 -0.43 5.53
N LEU A 85 -13.88 -1.63 5.73
CA LEU A 85 -13.39 -2.09 7.02
C LEU A 85 -11.88 -2.30 6.98
N PHE A 86 -11.20 -1.89 8.05
CA PHE A 86 -9.76 -2.11 8.24
C PHE A 86 -9.48 -2.61 9.66
N ALA A 87 -8.64 -3.63 9.76
CA ALA A 87 -7.98 -4.00 11.00
C ALA A 87 -6.60 -3.31 11.06
N GLN A 88 -6.25 -2.79 12.23
CA GLN A 88 -5.03 -2.02 12.44
C GLN A 88 -4.17 -2.64 13.55
N TRP A 89 -2.86 -2.68 13.32
CA TRP A 89 -1.85 -3.01 14.31
C TRP A 89 -0.83 -1.89 14.40
N ALA A 90 -0.66 -1.32 15.60
CA ALA A 90 0.49 -0.51 15.95
C ALA A 90 1.57 -1.46 16.49
N LEU A 91 2.71 -1.51 15.80
CA LEU A 91 3.80 -2.44 16.05
C LEU A 91 4.98 -1.66 16.61
N GLU A 92 5.35 -1.94 17.86
CA GLU A 92 6.45 -1.25 18.54
C GLU A 92 7.79 -1.82 18.12
N LYS A 93 8.82 -0.96 18.03
CA LYS A 93 10.17 -1.37 17.65
C LYS A 93 10.79 -2.36 18.64
N GLU A 94 10.52 -2.17 19.93
CA GLU A 94 11.10 -2.96 21.01
C GLU A 94 10.45 -4.34 21.16
N ASP A 95 9.27 -4.57 20.55
CA ASP A 95 8.62 -5.88 20.54
C ASP A 95 9.24 -6.79 19.46
N PRO A 96 9.92 -7.89 19.84
CA PRO A 96 10.50 -8.83 18.88
C PRO A 96 9.46 -9.57 18.01
N ASN A 97 8.17 -9.48 18.32
CA ASN A 97 7.10 -10.04 17.49
C ASN A 97 6.67 -9.11 16.36
N SER A 98 6.91 -7.79 16.47
CA SER A 98 6.57 -6.81 15.43
C SER A 98 7.19 -7.16 14.07
N SER A 99 8.48 -7.46 14.05
CA SER A 99 9.18 -7.86 12.82
C SER A 99 8.64 -9.19 12.26
N LYS A 100 8.31 -10.16 13.14
CA LYS A 100 7.74 -11.45 12.72
C LYS A 100 6.38 -11.29 12.06
N ILE A 101 5.52 -10.41 12.58
CA ILE A 101 4.22 -10.10 12.00
C ILE A 101 4.41 -9.51 10.60
N ILE A 102 5.28 -8.51 10.47
CA ILE A 102 5.58 -7.86 9.18
C ILE A 102 6.12 -8.90 8.18
N SER A 103 7.10 -9.72 8.57
CA SER A 103 7.65 -10.75 7.69
C SER A 103 6.61 -11.77 7.26
N LYS A 104 5.71 -12.20 8.16
CA LYS A 104 4.62 -13.11 7.80
C LYS A 104 3.67 -12.51 6.77
N VAL A 105 3.30 -11.24 6.95
CA VAL A 105 2.43 -10.52 6.01
C VAL A 105 3.11 -10.40 4.65
N ILE A 106 4.35 -9.93 4.60
CA ILE A 106 5.09 -9.81 3.33
C ILE A 106 5.23 -11.16 2.64
N ASN A 107 5.59 -12.22 3.36
CA ASN A 107 5.74 -13.55 2.79
C ASN A 107 4.41 -14.13 2.27
N SER A 108 3.27 -13.71 2.82
CA SER A 108 1.95 -14.12 2.32
C SER A 108 1.55 -13.46 0.99
N LEU A 109 2.27 -12.41 0.57
CA LEU A 109 2.05 -11.73 -0.71
C LEU A 109 2.86 -12.35 -1.85
N MET A 110 3.84 -13.20 -1.53
CA MET A 110 4.63 -13.90 -2.54
C MET A 110 3.77 -15.02 -3.16
N PRO A 111 3.65 -15.07 -4.49
CA PRO A 111 2.88 -16.10 -5.18
C PRO A 111 3.52 -17.49 -5.11
#